data_AF-A0A3C1FP19-F1
#
_entry.id   AF-A0A3C1FP19-F1
#
_cell.length_a   1.000
_cell.length_b   1.000
_cell.length_c   1.000
_cell.angle_alpha   90.00
_cell.angle_beta   90.00
_cell.angle_gamma   90.00
#
_symmetry.space_group_name_H-M   'P 1'
#
loop_
_entity.id
_entity.type
_entity.pdbx_description
1 polymer ?
#
loop_
_entity_poly.entity_id
_entity_poly.type
_entity_poly.pdbx_seq_one_letter_code
_entity_poly.pdbx_strand_id
1 'polypeptide(L)'
;MLSPRNNSFSIPIETGDTAITSLTDKRLRALAASYADWASGKPMAARSDIVPRKIPRLLPYILLFDRITQHGRDSFRTRLCGSEITEMLRFDATGESFGADPPAGDITSRIAQTLNTVIAVRGPVRVAGNLQLAGREFVHFEA
;
A
#
# COMPACT_ATOMS: atom_id res chain seq x y z
N MET A 1 -4.18 31.37 -11.08
CA MET A 1 -5.49 30.86 -10.64
C MET A 1 -5.60 29.43 -11.18
N LEU A 2 -5.20 28.42 -10.40
CA LEU A 2 -5.16 27.03 -10.84
C LEU A 2 -6.52 26.39 -10.53
N SER A 3 -7.18 25.82 -11.55
CA SER A 3 -8.45 25.10 -11.43
C SER A 3 -8.42 24.06 -10.31
N PRO A 4 -9.57 23.78 -9.66
CA PRO A 4 -9.68 22.66 -8.74
C PRO A 4 -9.61 21.38 -9.59
N ARG A 5 -8.42 20.79 -9.68
CA ARG A 5 -8.20 19.53 -10.42
C ARG A 5 -8.84 18.40 -9.62
N ASN A 6 -10.01 18.00 -10.11
CA ASN A 6 -10.67 16.71 -10.00
C ASN A 6 -10.13 15.76 -8.90
N ASN A 7 -10.92 15.63 -7.83
CA ASN A 7 -10.76 14.72 -6.70
C ASN A 7 -10.29 13.32 -7.11
N SER A 8 -9.02 13.01 -6.87
CA SER A 8 -8.49 11.63 -6.86
C SER A 8 -8.77 10.89 -5.54
N PHE A 9 -9.58 11.45 -4.63
CA PHE A 9 -9.58 11.04 -3.21
C PHE A 9 -10.67 10.06 -2.80
N SER A 10 -11.60 9.70 -3.68
CA SER A 10 -12.69 8.78 -3.38
C SER A 10 -12.43 7.36 -3.89
N ILE A 11 -11.17 6.89 -3.84
CA ILE A 11 -10.92 5.46 -4.08
C ILE A 11 -11.56 4.68 -2.92
N PRO A 12 -12.37 3.64 -3.14
CA PRO A 12 -12.86 2.80 -2.06
C PRO A 12 -11.69 2.00 -1.43
N ILE A 13 -11.73 1.79 -0.12
CA ILE A 13 -10.89 0.80 0.55
C ILE A 13 -11.79 -0.41 0.79
N GLU A 14 -11.55 -1.49 0.07
CA GLU A 14 -12.24 -2.76 0.25
C GLU A 14 -11.51 -3.55 1.34
N THR A 15 -12.26 -4.28 2.18
CA THR A 15 -11.71 -5.05 3.31
C THR A 15 -12.22 -6.48 3.31
N GLY A 16 -11.58 -7.37 4.08
CA GLY A 16 -12.03 -8.75 4.26
C GLY A 16 -11.98 -9.58 2.99
N ASP A 17 -12.89 -10.55 2.85
CA ASP A 17 -12.90 -11.48 1.72
C ASP A 17 -13.12 -10.79 0.37
N THR A 18 -13.88 -9.69 0.36
CA THR A 18 -14.08 -8.86 -0.84
C THR A 18 -12.77 -8.28 -1.33
N ALA A 19 -11.89 -7.83 -0.42
CA ALA A 19 -10.58 -7.29 -0.82
C ALA A 19 -9.73 -8.29 -1.59
N ILE A 20 -9.84 -9.58 -1.26
CA ILE A 20 -9.07 -10.65 -1.93
C ILE A 20 -9.77 -11.14 -3.20
N THR A 21 -11.09 -11.35 -3.15
CA THR A 21 -11.86 -11.89 -4.28
C THR A 21 -11.99 -10.89 -5.44
N SER A 22 -11.89 -9.58 -5.16
CA SER A 22 -11.89 -8.52 -6.17
C SER A 22 -10.54 -8.31 -6.88
N LEU A 23 -9.46 -9.00 -6.48
CA LEU A 23 -8.12 -8.79 -7.07
C LEU A 23 -8.07 -9.20 -8.54
N THR A 24 -7.74 -8.24 -9.41
CA THR A 24 -7.69 -8.46 -10.86
C THR A 24 -6.29 -8.86 -11.36
N ASP A 25 -5.22 -8.36 -10.74
CA ASP A 25 -3.84 -8.72 -11.09
C ASP A 25 -3.43 -10.09 -10.52
N LYS A 26 -2.89 -10.96 -11.38
CA LYS A 26 -2.40 -12.30 -11.00
C LYS A 26 -1.26 -12.27 -9.97
N ARG A 27 -0.44 -11.22 -9.97
CA ARG A 27 0.66 -11.01 -9.03
C ARG A 27 0.12 -10.69 -7.64
N LEU A 28 -0.91 -9.85 -7.56
CA LEU A 28 -1.58 -9.54 -6.30
C LEU A 28 -2.30 -10.77 -5.73
N ARG A 29 -2.97 -11.57 -6.58
CA ARG A 29 -3.54 -12.86 -6.14
C ARG A 29 -2.47 -13.81 -5.60
N ALA A 30 -1.32 -13.90 -6.26
CA ALA A 30 -0.20 -14.72 -5.78
C ALA A 30 0.39 -14.20 -4.46
N LEU A 31 0.48 -12.88 -4.28
CA LEU A 31 0.91 -12.26 -3.03
C LEU A 31 -0.09 -12.54 -1.90
N ALA A 32 -1.39 -12.37 -2.16
CA ALA A 32 -2.46 -12.65 -1.20
C ALA A 32 -2.45 -14.12 -0.76
N ALA A 33 -2.29 -15.06 -1.69
CA ALA A 33 -2.17 -16.49 -1.38
C ALA A 33 -0.94 -16.79 -0.51
N SER A 34 0.21 -16.17 -0.84
CA SER A 34 1.45 -16.32 -0.03
C SER A 34 1.28 -15.73 1.37
N TYR A 35 0.62 -14.58 1.48
CA TYR A 35 0.34 -13.93 2.76
C TYR A 35 -0.61 -14.76 3.62
N ALA A 36 -1.66 -15.34 3.02
CA ALA A 36 -2.59 -16.23 3.72
C ALA A 36 -1.88 -17.48 4.27
N ASP A 37 -0.97 -18.09 3.49
CA ASP A 37 -0.11 -19.19 3.95
C ASP A 37 0.73 -18.78 5.17
N TRP A 38 1.38 -17.61 5.13
CA TRP A 38 2.18 -17.11 6.25
C TRP A 38 1.35 -16.74 7.48
N ALA A 39 0.15 -16.20 7.29
CA ALA A 39 -0.76 -15.90 8.38
C ALA A 39 -1.18 -17.18 9.13
N SER A 40 -1.22 -18.33 8.44
CA SER A 40 -1.47 -19.65 9.04
C SER A 40 -2.74 -19.65 9.93
N GLY A 41 -3.81 -19.02 9.44
CA GLY A 41 -5.09 -18.89 10.14
C GLY A 41 -5.18 -17.76 11.18
N LYS A 42 -4.09 -17.01 11.43
CA LYS A 42 -4.13 -15.78 12.23
C LYS A 42 -4.80 -14.66 11.44
N PRO A 43 -5.44 -13.67 12.10
CA PRO A 43 -5.98 -12.49 11.42
C PRO A 43 -4.91 -11.75 10.59
N MET A 44 -3.70 -11.64 11.13
CA MET A 44 -2.57 -10.97 10.50
C MET A 44 -1.29 -11.75 10.75
N ALA A 45 -0.47 -11.95 9.72
CA ALA A 45 0.85 -12.57 9.86
C ALA A 45 1.76 -11.69 10.74
N ALA A 46 2.51 -12.31 11.65
CA ALA A 46 3.58 -11.60 12.34
C ALA A 46 4.73 -11.34 11.36
N ARG A 47 5.58 -10.35 11.67
CA ARG A 47 6.77 -10.05 10.87
C ARG A 47 7.68 -11.27 10.68
N SER A 48 7.80 -12.12 11.71
CA SER A 48 8.59 -13.35 11.67
C SER A 48 7.99 -14.44 10.78
N ASP A 49 6.69 -14.37 10.49
CA ASP A 49 5.99 -15.36 9.67
C ASP A 49 6.22 -15.09 8.16
N ILE A 50 6.53 -13.85 7.78
CA ILE A 50 6.75 -13.43 6.40
C ILE A 50 8.11 -13.91 5.91
N VAL A 51 8.13 -14.64 4.80
CA VAL A 51 9.37 -15.21 4.22
C VAL A 51 9.59 -14.67 2.79
N PRO A 52 10.21 -13.49 2.63
CA PRO A 52 10.37 -12.82 1.33
C PRO A 52 11.08 -13.66 0.26
N ARG A 53 12.03 -14.51 0.68
CA ARG A 53 12.75 -15.44 -0.21
C ARG A 53 11.85 -16.47 -0.91
N LYS A 54 10.61 -16.67 -0.45
CA LYS A 54 9.61 -17.52 -1.12
C LYS A 54 8.90 -16.80 -2.28
N ILE A 55 8.95 -15.48 -2.35
CA ILE A 55 8.27 -14.66 -3.38
C ILE A 55 9.23 -13.71 -4.14
N PRO A 56 10.43 -14.15 -4.56
CA PRO A 56 11.46 -13.25 -5.08
C PRO A 56 10.99 -12.46 -6.31
N ARG A 57 10.11 -13.04 -7.14
CA ARG A 57 9.54 -12.39 -8.33
C ARG A 57 8.48 -11.33 -8.03
N LEU A 58 7.94 -11.31 -6.80
CA LEU A 58 6.95 -10.31 -6.37
C LEU A 58 7.62 -9.14 -5.64
N LEU A 59 8.82 -9.31 -5.09
CA LEU A 59 9.55 -8.24 -4.37
C LEU A 59 9.71 -6.93 -5.16
N PRO A 60 9.93 -6.92 -6.49
CA PRO A 60 9.97 -5.69 -7.27
C PRO A 60 8.69 -4.85 -7.21
N TYR A 61 7.55 -5.45 -6.86
CA TYR A 61 6.22 -4.84 -6.80
C TYR A 61 5.74 -4.58 -5.37
N ILE A 62 6.62 -4.60 -4.37
CA ILE A 62 6.24 -4.42 -2.96
C ILE A 62 6.69 -3.06 -2.43
N LEU A 63 5.76 -2.34 -1.80
CA LEU A 63 6.07 -1.30 -0.82
C LEU A 63 5.90 -1.89 0.58
N LEU A 64 6.94 -1.79 1.40
CA LEU A 64 6.90 -2.21 2.79
C LEU A 64 7.06 -0.99 3.69
N PHE A 65 6.22 -0.89 4.72
CA PHE A 65 6.26 0.21 5.68
C PHE A 65 6.58 -0.30 7.08
N ASP A 66 7.43 0.43 7.80
CA ASP A 66 7.51 0.36 9.26
C ASP A 66 6.47 1.34 9.85
N ARG A 67 5.66 0.87 10.79
CA ARG A 67 4.78 1.71 11.62
C ARG A 67 5.58 2.30 12.77
N ILE A 68 5.47 3.61 12.97
CA ILE A 68 6.10 4.35 14.06
C ILE A 68 5.00 5.03 14.87
N THR A 69 4.78 4.57 16.09
CA THR A 69 3.74 5.11 16.98
C THR A 69 4.37 6.04 18.02
N GLN A 70 3.95 7.30 18.04
CA GLN A 70 4.40 8.30 19.01
C GLN A 70 3.21 9.09 19.55
N HIS A 71 3.08 9.18 20.88
CA HIS A 71 1.96 9.86 21.55
C HIS A 71 0.57 9.43 21.04
N GLY A 72 0.39 8.13 20.75
CA GLY A 72 -0.88 7.59 20.25
C GLY A 72 -1.19 7.90 18.79
N ARG A 73 -0.27 8.52 18.04
CA ARG A 73 -0.40 8.80 16.61
C ARG A 73 0.55 7.93 15.79
N ASP A 74 0.06 7.44 14.66
CA ASP A 74 0.82 6.61 13.74
C ASP A 74 1.43 7.43 12.62
N SER A 75 2.74 7.27 12.44
CA SER A 75 3.50 7.72 11.28
C SER A 75 4.14 6.51 10.61
N PHE A 76 4.59 6.68 9.37
CA PHE A 76 5.08 5.56 8.59
C PHE A 76 6.39 5.91 7.90
N ARG A 77 7.27 4.92 7.84
CA ARG A 77 8.50 4.97 7.05
C ARG A 77 8.49 3.85 6.03
N THR A 78 8.75 4.17 4.77
CA THR A 78 8.96 3.17 3.73
C THR A 78 10.26 2.42 4.02
N ARG A 79 10.16 1.15 4.37
CA ARG A 79 11.30 0.25 4.61
C ARG A 79 11.89 -0.29 3.32
N LEU A 80 11.06 -0.52 2.32
CA LEU A 80 11.46 -1.05 1.01
C LEU A 80 10.53 -0.48 -0.05
N CYS A 81 11.12 0.08 -1.11
CA CYS A 81 10.46 0.35 -2.37
C CYS A 81 10.98 -0.64 -3.42
N GLY A 82 10.09 -1.51 -3.91
CA GLY A 82 10.42 -2.44 -5.00
C GLY A 82 10.80 -1.69 -6.28
N SER A 83 11.70 -2.28 -7.07
CA SER A 83 12.27 -1.62 -8.25
C SER A 83 11.25 -1.22 -9.32
N GLU A 84 10.17 -1.99 -9.48
CA GLU A 84 9.11 -1.67 -10.45
C GLU A 84 8.25 -0.50 -9.96
N ILE A 85 8.11 -0.35 -8.64
CA ILE A 85 7.45 0.81 -8.04
C ILE A 85 8.35 2.04 -8.18
N THR A 86 9.66 1.91 -7.95
CA THR A 86 10.63 2.98 -8.20
C THR A 86 10.61 3.44 -9.66
N GLU A 87 10.55 2.52 -10.62
CA GLU A 87 10.39 2.81 -12.05
C GLU A 87 9.08 3.55 -12.35
N MET A 88 7.98 3.10 -11.76
CA MET A 88 6.67 3.74 -11.87
C MET A 88 6.69 5.17 -11.30
N LEU A 89 7.24 5.36 -10.10
CA LEU A 89 7.27 6.64 -9.40
C LEU A 89 8.37 7.58 -9.89
N ARG A 90 9.39 7.07 -10.60
CA ARG A 90 10.67 7.77 -10.91
C ARG A 90 11.37 8.27 -9.65
N PHE A 91 11.12 7.61 -8.54
CA PHE A 91 11.56 8.00 -7.21
C PHE A 91 11.67 6.76 -6.34
N ASP A 92 12.83 6.55 -5.71
CA ASP A 92 13.00 5.50 -4.71
C ASP A 92 12.53 6.03 -3.36
N ALA A 93 11.36 5.58 -2.92
CA ALA A 93 10.79 6.01 -1.65
C ALA A 93 11.44 5.31 -0.44
N THR A 94 12.44 4.45 -0.60
CA THR A 94 13.07 3.74 0.52
C THR A 94 13.70 4.72 1.50
N GLY A 95 13.32 4.60 2.79
CA GLY A 95 13.77 5.49 3.86
C GLY A 95 12.88 6.72 4.07
N GLU A 96 12.04 7.07 3.10
CA GLU A 96 11.11 8.20 3.19
C GLU A 96 10.07 7.98 4.29
N SER A 97 9.71 9.07 4.96
CA SER A 97 8.74 9.07 6.04
C SER A 97 7.64 10.09 5.78
N PHE A 98 6.41 9.73 6.13
CA PHE A 98 5.32 10.69 6.19
C PHE A 98 4.72 10.70 7.59
N GLY A 99 4.45 11.91 8.07
CA GLY A 99 3.98 12.17 9.43
C GLY A 99 2.56 11.66 9.67
N ALA A 100 2.13 11.77 10.93
CA ALA A 100 0.78 11.41 11.34
C ALA A 100 -0.32 12.28 10.68
N ASP A 101 0.05 13.50 10.27
CA ASP A 101 -0.84 14.48 9.68
C ASP A 101 -0.33 14.88 8.28
N PRO A 102 -0.35 13.96 7.30
CA PRO A 102 0.07 14.26 5.93
C PRO A 102 -0.89 15.28 5.29
N PRO A 103 -0.42 16.11 4.35
CA PRO A 103 -1.26 17.12 3.70
C PRO A 103 -2.53 16.52 3.11
N ALA A 104 -3.69 17.12 3.43
CA ALA A 104 -4.97 16.66 2.91
C ALA A 104 -4.99 16.72 1.38
N GLY A 105 -5.43 15.63 0.75
CA GLY A 105 -5.42 15.55 -0.72
C GLY A 105 -4.03 15.29 -1.31
N ASP A 106 -3.07 14.79 -0.53
CA ASP A 106 -1.80 14.26 -1.05
C ASP A 106 -1.79 12.72 -1.07
N ILE A 107 -0.97 12.13 -1.92
CA ILE A 107 -0.81 10.67 -2.00
C ILE A 107 -0.36 10.06 -0.67
N THR A 108 0.46 10.76 0.12
CA THR A 108 0.88 10.29 1.45
C THR A 108 -0.29 10.19 2.42
N SER A 109 -1.26 11.11 2.35
CA SER A 109 -2.50 11.03 3.15
C SER A 109 -3.34 9.81 2.82
N ARG A 110 -3.34 9.42 1.54
CA ARG A 110 -4.06 8.25 1.06
C ARG A 110 -3.40 6.94 1.48
N ILE A 111 -2.07 6.88 1.39
CA ILE A 111 -1.29 5.73 1.87
C ILE A 111 -1.49 5.58 3.38
N ALA A 112 -1.39 6.68 4.15
CA ALA A 112 -1.62 6.67 5.60
C ALA A 112 -3.02 6.15 5.96
N GLN A 113 -4.06 6.61 5.26
CA GLN A 113 -5.43 6.11 5.47
C GLN A 113 -5.51 4.59 5.24
N THR A 114 -4.92 4.10 4.15
CA THR A 114 -4.94 2.67 3.81
C THR A 114 -4.21 1.83 4.85
N LEU A 115 -3.02 2.26 5.29
CA LEU A 115 -2.24 1.56 6.33
C LEU A 115 -2.95 1.57 7.69
N ASN A 116 -3.58 2.69 8.06
CA ASN A 116 -4.41 2.76 9.26
C ASN A 116 -5.62 1.82 9.19
N THR A 117 -6.25 1.66 8.02
CA THR A 117 -7.30 0.67 7.82
C THR A 117 -6.77 -0.75 8.00
N VAL A 118 -5.62 -1.11 7.40
CA VAL A 118 -4.97 -2.43 7.61
C VAL A 118 -4.76 -2.71 9.10
N ILE A 119 -4.25 -1.73 9.85
CA ILE A 119 -4.00 -1.87 11.29
C ILE A 119 -5.31 -2.07 12.05
N ALA A 120 -6.36 -1.31 11.72
CA ALA A 120 -7.65 -1.39 12.38
C ALA A 120 -8.37 -2.72 12.11
N VAL A 121 -8.40 -3.17 10.85
CA VAL A 121 -9.08 -4.42 10.47
C VAL A 121 -8.23 -5.67 10.76
N ARG A 122 -6.92 -5.50 10.94
CA ARG A 122 -5.94 -6.58 11.12
C ARG A 122 -6.03 -7.64 10.03
N GLY A 123 -6.07 -7.22 8.78
CA GLY A 123 -6.24 -8.09 7.62
C GLY A 123 -5.99 -7.37 6.29
N PRO A 124 -6.09 -8.09 5.17
CA PRO A 124 -5.91 -7.52 3.84
C PRO A 124 -6.94 -6.42 3.55
N VAL A 125 -6.48 -5.38 2.86
CA VAL A 125 -7.32 -4.35 2.25
C VAL A 125 -6.94 -4.24 0.79
N ARG A 126 -7.87 -3.78 -0.04
CA ARG A 126 -7.64 -3.52 -1.46
C ARG A 126 -8.00 -2.09 -1.80
N VAL A 127 -7.14 -1.46 -2.59
CA VAL A 127 -7.38 -0.14 -3.20
C VAL A 127 -7.04 -0.21 -4.69
N ALA A 128 -7.92 0.32 -5.53
CA ALA A 128 -7.69 0.36 -6.96
C ALA A 128 -8.21 1.67 -7.56
N GLY A 129 -7.48 2.24 -8.51
CA GLY A 129 -7.86 3.51 -9.10
C GLY A 129 -6.84 4.03 -10.09
N ASN A 130 -6.80 5.35 -10.24
CA ASN A 130 -5.85 6.04 -11.12
C ASN A 130 -5.05 7.05 -10.31
N LEU A 131 -3.72 7.02 -10.46
CA LEU A 131 -2.80 8.02 -9.91
C LEU A 131 -2.44 9.02 -10.98
N GLN A 132 -2.54 10.31 -10.65
CA GLN A 132 -1.90 11.34 -11.45
C GLN A 132 -0.47 11.54 -10.94
N LEU A 133 0.51 11.06 -11.68
CA LEU A 133 1.92 11.31 -11.38
C LEU A 133 2.39 12.57 -12.10
N ALA A 134 3.21 13.38 -11.43
CA ALA A 134 3.70 14.64 -11.99
C ALA A 134 4.39 14.42 -13.34
N GLY A 135 3.90 15.08 -14.40
CA GLY A 135 4.45 14.96 -15.75
C GLY A 135 4.08 13.68 -16.51
N ARG A 136 3.12 12.88 -16.03
CA ARG A 136 2.62 11.68 -16.71
C ARG A 136 1.09 11.70 -16.91
N GLU A 137 0.61 10.88 -17.84
CA GLU A 137 -0.80 10.48 -17.90
C GLU A 137 -1.22 9.71 -16.63
N PHE A 138 -2.53 9.53 -16.45
CA PHE A 138 -3.09 8.72 -15.37
C PHE A 138 -2.52 7.30 -15.40
N VAL A 139 -1.94 6.85 -14.27
CA VAL A 139 -1.46 5.48 -14.10
C VAL A 139 -2.51 4.69 -13.34
N HIS A 140 -3.06 3.66 -13.98
CA HIS A 140 -3.94 2.72 -13.29
C HIS A 140 -3.13 1.90 -12.27
N PHE A 141 -3.69 1.71 -11.08
CA PHE A 141 -3.09 0.88 -10.04
C PHE A 141 -4.13 0.03 -9.31
N GLU A 142 -3.64 -1.08 -8.76
CA GLU A 142 -4.32 -1.95 -7.82
C GLU A 142 -3.27 -2.35 -6.77
N ALA A 143 -3.65 -2.33 -5.49
CA ALA A 143 -2.81 -2.72 -4.36
C ALA A 143 -3.64 -3.40 -3.27
#